data_AF-A0A8T6Q280-F1
#
_entry.id   AF-A0A8T6Q280-F1
#
_cell.length_a   1.000
_cell.length_b   1.000
_cell.length_c   1.000
_cell.angle_alpha   90.00
_cell.angle_beta   90.00
_cell.angle_gamma   90.00
#
_symmetry.space_group_name_H-M   'P 1'
#
loop_
_entity.id
_entity.type
_entity.pdbx_description
1 polymer ?
#
loop_
_entity_poly.entity_id
_entity_poly.type
_entity_poly.pdbx_seq_one_letter_code
_entity_poly.pdbx_strand_id
1 'polypeptide(L)'
;MDNSDTLWDHLFEDESQQTALPSALAHYFAQLRGDFPGDALNRQREAFMARWIAWAVQQNNGDVLVVCGGWHAPALAKMWRECPQDINTPELPSLADAITGCYLTPYSEKRLDVLAGYLSGMPAPVWQNWCWQWGLQQAGEQLLKTILTRLRQHKLPASTADMAAAHLHAMALAQLRGHTLPLRTDWLDAIAGSLIKEALNAPLPWSYRGVIHPDTDPILLTLIDTLAGDGFGKLAPSTPQPPLPKDVTCELERTAISLPAELTLNRFNPNGLAQSQVLHRLAILEIPGIVRQQGSTLTLAGNGEEHWKLTRPLSQHAALIEAACFGATLQEAARHKLEADMLDAGGIGSITTCLSQAALAGLASFSQQLLEQLTLLIAQENQFAEMGQALEVLYALWRLDEISGMQGAQILQTTLCAAIDRTLWLCESNGRPDEKEFHAHLHSWQALCHILRDLHSGVN
;
A
#
# COMPACT_ATOMS: atom_id res chain seq x y z
N MET A 1 5.32 26.34 19.47
CA MET A 1 5.77 25.05 18.91
C MET A 1 4.78 24.67 17.84
N ASP A 2 5.31 24.39 16.66
CA ASP A 2 4.54 24.49 15.41
C ASP A 2 3.82 23.20 15.04
N ASN A 3 4.19 22.06 15.66
CA ASN A 3 3.44 20.79 15.60
C ASN A 3 3.81 19.84 16.75
N SER A 4 3.13 18.70 16.82
CA SER A 4 3.33 17.64 17.82
C SER A 4 4.73 17.01 17.79
N ASP A 5 5.36 16.95 16.62
CA ASP A 5 6.62 16.24 16.43
C ASP A 5 7.79 17.10 16.92
N THR A 6 7.75 18.42 16.71
CA THR A 6 8.70 19.36 17.31
C THR A 6 8.53 19.44 18.82
N LEU A 7 7.30 19.33 19.34
CA LEU A 7 7.06 19.22 20.78
C LEU A 7 7.67 17.93 21.34
N TRP A 8 7.51 16.80 20.64
CA TRP A 8 8.12 15.54 21.02
C TRP A 8 9.65 15.64 21.07
N ASP A 9 10.27 16.16 20.02
CA ASP A 9 11.73 16.35 19.96
C ASP A 9 12.23 17.16 21.18
N HIS A 10 11.56 18.28 21.50
CA HIS A 10 11.95 19.15 22.61
C HIS A 10 11.81 18.49 23.99
N LEU A 11 10.76 17.69 24.20
CA LEU A 11 10.45 17.10 25.49
C LEU A 11 11.17 15.79 25.78
N PHE A 12 11.63 15.07 24.75
CA PHE A 12 12.08 13.69 24.92
C PHE A 12 13.36 13.33 24.15
N GLU A 13 13.74 14.07 23.10
CA GLU A 13 14.88 13.72 22.25
C GLU A 13 16.15 14.54 22.56
N ASP A 14 16.10 15.48 23.51
CA ASP A 14 17.30 16.16 24.03
C ASP A 14 18.07 15.22 24.98
N GLU A 15 19.30 14.87 24.61
CA GLU A 15 20.17 13.99 25.40
C GLU A 15 20.41 14.46 26.83
N SER A 16 20.35 15.77 27.09
CA SER A 16 20.47 16.31 28.45
C SER A 16 19.35 15.84 29.38
N GLN A 17 18.22 15.38 28.83
CA GLN A 17 17.04 14.93 29.56
C GLN A 17 17.03 13.40 29.78
N GLN A 18 18.02 12.66 29.28
CA GLN A 18 18.02 11.19 29.25
C GLN A 18 17.85 10.54 30.64
N THR A 19 18.39 11.16 31.70
CA THR A 19 18.23 10.66 33.08
C THR A 19 16.79 10.78 33.59
N ALA A 20 16.06 11.81 33.17
CA ALA A 20 14.67 12.04 33.54
C ALA A 20 13.66 11.43 32.54
N LEU A 21 14.13 10.92 31.40
CA LEU A 21 13.27 10.43 30.32
C LEU A 21 12.24 9.38 30.77
N PRO A 22 12.58 8.36 31.58
CA PRO A 22 11.58 7.37 32.00
C PRO A 22 10.44 7.98 32.83
N SER A 23 10.75 8.91 33.74
CA SER A 23 9.73 9.57 34.57
C SER A 23 8.92 10.59 33.77
N ALA A 24 9.57 11.30 32.84
CA ALA A 24 8.91 12.24 31.93
C ALA A 24 7.90 11.52 31.01
N LEU A 25 8.29 10.41 30.37
CA LEU A 25 7.40 9.61 29.54
C LEU A 25 6.24 9.01 30.36
N ALA A 26 6.53 8.47 31.55
CA ALA A 26 5.49 7.95 32.44
C ALA A 26 4.47 9.03 32.83
N HIS A 27 4.93 10.23 33.17
CA HIS A 27 4.06 11.36 33.48
C HIS A 27 3.25 11.80 32.25
N TYR A 28 3.91 11.99 31.11
CA TYR A 28 3.27 12.42 29.87
C TYR A 28 2.15 11.48 29.46
N PHE A 29 2.41 10.17 29.41
CA PHE A 29 1.39 9.20 29.02
C PHE A 29 0.30 9.00 30.08
N ALA A 30 0.61 9.15 31.36
CA ALA A 30 -0.42 9.17 32.41
C ALA A 30 -1.38 10.35 32.24
N GLN A 31 -0.86 11.54 31.92
CA GLN A 31 -1.68 12.73 31.66
C GLN A 31 -2.45 12.63 30.33
N LEU A 32 -1.80 12.13 29.27
CA LEU A 32 -2.43 11.91 27.97
C LEU A 32 -3.59 10.91 28.07
N ARG A 33 -3.44 9.88 28.93
CA ARG A 33 -4.50 8.93 29.23
C ARG A 33 -5.60 9.56 30.09
N GLY A 34 -5.20 10.23 31.18
CA GLY A 34 -6.12 10.78 32.17
C GLY A 34 -7.13 9.75 32.67
N ASP A 35 -8.36 10.20 32.90
CA ASP A 35 -9.50 9.34 33.27
C ASP A 35 -10.26 8.79 32.05
N PHE A 36 -9.76 9.02 30.83
CA PHE A 36 -10.45 8.62 29.60
C PHE A 36 -10.12 7.16 29.25
N PRO A 37 -11.08 6.21 29.35
CA PRO A 37 -10.79 4.79 29.15
C PRO A 37 -10.71 4.36 27.68
N GLY A 38 -10.82 5.29 26.72
CA GLY A 38 -10.99 4.99 25.30
C GLY A 38 -12.39 4.56 24.93
N ASP A 39 -12.58 4.23 23.65
CA ASP A 39 -13.82 3.64 23.15
C ASP A 39 -13.96 2.16 23.59
N ALA A 40 -15.07 1.52 23.20
CA ALA A 40 -15.30 0.11 23.56
C ALA A 40 -14.24 -0.83 22.99
N LEU A 41 -13.72 -0.54 21.78
CA LEU A 41 -12.71 -1.34 21.11
C LEU A 41 -11.36 -1.22 21.83
N ASN A 42 -10.97 -0.02 22.27
CA ASN A 42 -9.76 0.20 23.06
C ASN A 42 -9.81 -0.60 24.36
N ARG A 43 -10.94 -0.59 25.08
CA ARG A 43 -11.08 -1.37 26.31
C ARG A 43 -10.98 -2.87 26.08
N GLN A 44 -11.59 -3.38 25.02
CA GLN A 44 -11.47 -4.80 24.64
C GLN A 44 -10.02 -5.16 24.29
N ARG A 45 -9.32 -4.30 23.54
CA ARG A 45 -7.89 -4.46 23.21
C ARG A 45 -7.03 -4.46 24.47
N GLU A 46 -7.25 -3.54 25.40
CA GLU A 46 -6.49 -3.45 26.66
C GLU A 46 -6.71 -4.66 27.56
N ALA A 47 -7.96 -5.11 27.70
CA ALA A 47 -8.26 -6.33 28.44
C ALA A 47 -7.59 -7.56 27.80
N PHE A 48 -7.61 -7.65 26.47
CA PHE A 48 -6.92 -8.71 25.74
C PHE A 48 -5.40 -8.67 25.96
N MET A 49 -4.77 -7.51 25.80
CA MET A 49 -3.34 -7.30 26.03
C MET A 49 -2.95 -7.62 27.49
N ALA A 50 -3.73 -7.16 28.47
CA ALA A 50 -3.47 -7.40 29.89
C ALA A 50 -3.43 -8.90 30.24
N ARG A 51 -4.34 -9.71 29.67
CA ARG A 51 -4.32 -11.17 29.85
C ARG A 51 -3.07 -11.82 29.26
N TRP A 52 -2.60 -11.37 28.09
CA TRP A 52 -1.35 -11.85 27.49
C TRP A 52 -0.12 -11.47 28.32
N ILE A 53 -0.09 -10.27 28.89
CA ILE A 53 0.98 -9.84 29.79
C ILE A 53 1.00 -10.73 31.04
N ALA A 54 -0.16 -10.91 31.69
CA ALA A 54 -0.28 -11.74 32.88
C ALA A 54 0.14 -13.20 32.61
N TRP A 55 -0.30 -13.77 31.48
CA TRP A 55 0.13 -15.10 31.04
C TRP A 55 1.64 -15.16 30.84
N ALA A 56 2.23 -14.21 30.11
CA ALA A 56 3.67 -14.22 29.80
C ALA A 56 4.53 -14.14 31.08
N VAL A 57 4.10 -13.36 32.06
CA VAL A 57 4.76 -13.27 33.39
C VAL A 57 4.66 -14.58 34.16
N GLN A 58 3.59 -15.36 33.99
CA GLN A 58 3.44 -16.68 34.62
C GLN A 58 4.26 -17.78 33.91
N GLN A 59 4.52 -17.67 32.60
CA GLN A 59 5.23 -18.70 31.84
C GLN A 59 6.74 -18.72 32.04
N ASN A 60 7.34 -17.63 32.52
CA ASN A 60 8.78 -17.56 32.69
C ASN A 60 9.17 -16.88 34.01
N ASN A 61 10.33 -17.25 34.55
CA ASN A 61 10.91 -16.63 35.75
C ASN A 61 11.73 -15.37 35.41
N GLY A 62 11.57 -14.80 34.22
CA GLY A 62 12.38 -13.69 33.71
C GLY A 62 11.58 -12.39 33.56
N ASP A 63 12.27 -11.35 33.10
CA ASP A 63 11.63 -10.07 32.81
C ASP A 63 10.79 -10.16 31.52
N VAL A 64 9.58 -9.61 31.56
CA VAL A 64 8.70 -9.50 30.39
C VAL A 64 8.74 -8.07 29.85
N LEU A 65 9.20 -7.91 28.60
CA LEU A 65 9.14 -6.63 27.87
C LEU A 65 7.80 -6.51 27.15
N VAL A 66 7.07 -5.42 27.44
CA VAL A 66 5.81 -5.09 26.76
C VAL A 66 6.03 -3.91 25.81
N VAL A 67 5.88 -4.16 24.51
CA VAL A 67 5.93 -3.12 23.48
C VAL A 67 4.50 -2.70 23.13
N CYS A 68 4.12 -1.48 23.46
CA CYS A 68 2.77 -0.95 23.23
C CYS A 68 2.80 0.54 22.93
N GLY A 69 1.71 1.07 22.36
CA GLY A 69 1.54 2.52 22.21
C GLY A 69 1.46 3.19 23.58
N GLY A 70 2.17 4.30 23.77
CA GLY A 70 2.33 4.93 25.09
C GLY A 70 1.01 5.28 25.79
N TRP A 71 -0.04 5.61 25.03
CA TRP A 71 -1.38 5.84 25.58
C TRP A 71 -2.00 4.63 26.31
N HIS A 72 -1.64 3.40 25.90
CA HIS A 72 -2.09 2.16 26.56
C HIS A 72 -1.25 1.79 27.77
N ALA A 73 0.00 2.26 27.87
CA ALA A 73 0.95 1.81 28.87
C ALA A 73 0.45 2.00 30.33
N PRO A 74 -0.15 3.15 30.72
CA PRO A 74 -0.68 3.33 32.08
C PRO A 74 -1.80 2.34 32.43
N ALA A 75 -2.70 2.07 31.47
CA ALA A 75 -3.81 1.15 31.66
C ALA A 75 -3.30 -0.29 31.80
N LEU A 76 -2.40 -0.71 30.90
CA LEU A 76 -1.81 -2.05 30.92
C LEU A 76 -1.07 -2.30 32.23
N ALA A 77 -0.24 -1.35 32.68
CA ALA A 77 0.50 -1.45 33.94
C ALA A 77 -0.41 -1.78 35.14
N LYS A 78 -1.64 -1.27 35.16
CA LYS A 78 -2.63 -1.61 36.20
C LYS A 78 -3.32 -2.94 35.91
N MET A 79 -3.92 -3.08 34.73
CA MET A 79 -4.86 -4.15 34.40
C MET A 79 -4.24 -5.55 34.44
N TRP A 80 -2.97 -5.72 34.03
CA TRP A 80 -2.36 -7.06 34.04
C TRP A 80 -2.21 -7.63 35.45
N ARG A 81 -2.07 -6.78 36.48
CA ARG A 81 -1.94 -7.20 37.89
C ARG A 81 -3.28 -7.59 38.51
N GLU A 82 -4.37 -7.07 37.95
CA GLU A 82 -5.74 -7.37 38.37
C GLU A 82 -6.26 -8.66 37.71
N CYS A 83 -5.51 -9.21 36.75
CA CYS A 83 -5.81 -10.48 36.14
C CYS A 83 -5.60 -11.65 37.14
N PRO A 84 -6.38 -12.74 37.02
CA PRO A 84 -6.21 -13.93 37.86
C PRO A 84 -4.77 -14.50 37.81
N GLN A 85 -4.32 -15.08 38.93
CA GLN A 85 -2.98 -15.67 39.05
C GLN A 85 -2.81 -17.00 38.33
N ASP A 86 -3.89 -17.73 38.07
CA ASP A 86 -3.89 -18.94 37.23
C ASP A 86 -4.58 -18.61 35.91
N ILE A 87 -3.81 -18.08 34.94
CA ILE A 87 -4.30 -17.77 33.61
C ILE A 87 -3.86 -18.87 32.63
N ASN A 88 -4.85 -19.51 32.01
CA ASN A 88 -4.62 -20.33 30.83
C ASN A 88 -4.13 -19.44 29.68
N THR A 89 -3.40 -20.03 28.72
CA THR A 89 -3.00 -19.33 27.49
C THR A 89 -4.21 -18.62 26.88
N PRO A 90 -4.18 -17.28 26.74
CA PRO A 90 -5.32 -16.56 26.20
C PRO A 90 -5.63 -17.03 24.79
N GLU A 91 -6.90 -17.28 24.50
CA GLU A 91 -7.33 -17.66 23.16
C GLU A 91 -7.23 -16.45 22.23
N LEU A 92 -6.71 -16.68 21.02
CA LEU A 92 -6.79 -15.70 19.95
C LEU A 92 -8.26 -15.56 19.53
N PRO A 93 -8.75 -14.34 19.25
CA PRO A 93 -10.10 -14.15 18.75
C PRO A 93 -10.29 -15.01 17.49
N SER A 94 -11.29 -15.89 17.50
CA SER A 94 -11.68 -16.61 16.29
C SER A 94 -12.36 -15.62 15.35
N LEU A 95 -11.71 -15.37 14.22
CA LEU A 95 -12.33 -14.68 13.10
C LEU A 95 -12.97 -15.77 12.25
N ALA A 96 -14.30 -15.74 12.11
CA ALA A 96 -15.09 -16.80 11.47
C ALA A 96 -14.59 -17.17 10.06
N ASP A 97 -13.94 -16.23 9.38
CA ASP A 97 -13.45 -16.36 8.00
C ASP A 97 -11.92 -16.29 7.88
N ALA A 98 -11.15 -16.22 8.98
CA ALA A 98 -9.70 -16.14 8.88
C ALA A 98 -9.09 -17.52 8.60
N ILE A 99 -8.55 -17.67 7.39
CA ILE A 99 -7.86 -18.88 6.94
C ILE A 99 -6.44 -18.97 7.55
N THR A 100 -5.85 -17.85 8.01
CA THR A 100 -4.48 -17.80 8.58
C THR A 100 -4.29 -16.78 9.71
N GLY A 101 -3.18 -16.90 10.45
CA GLY A 101 -2.87 -16.15 11.67
C GLY A 101 -2.33 -14.72 11.46
N CYS A 102 -1.80 -14.12 12.53
CA CYS A 102 -1.18 -12.78 12.47
C CYS A 102 0.32 -12.88 12.12
N TYR A 103 0.77 -12.09 11.14
CA TYR A 103 2.16 -12.06 10.67
C TYR A 103 2.77 -10.68 10.82
N LEU A 104 4.08 -10.63 11.10
CA LEU A 104 4.83 -9.38 11.12
C LEU A 104 5.16 -8.96 9.69
N THR A 105 4.87 -7.70 9.35
CA THR A 105 5.25 -7.10 8.08
C THR A 105 6.44 -6.17 8.31
N PRO A 106 7.60 -6.39 7.68
CA PRO A 106 8.70 -5.45 7.74
C PRO A 106 8.35 -4.17 6.97
N TYR A 107 8.77 -3.02 7.50
CA TYR A 107 8.55 -1.71 6.87
C TYR A 107 9.85 -1.16 6.29
N SER A 108 9.75 -0.39 5.19
CA SER A 108 10.83 0.48 4.76
C SER A 108 10.90 1.72 5.65
N GLU A 109 12.07 2.33 5.76
CA GLU A 109 12.22 3.61 6.46
C GLU A 109 11.27 4.66 5.86
N LYS A 110 11.17 4.75 4.52
CA LYS A 110 10.22 5.66 3.85
C LYS A 110 8.77 5.46 4.27
N ARG A 111 8.33 4.21 4.50
CA ARG A 111 6.96 3.92 4.93
C ARG A 111 6.71 4.25 6.40
N LEU A 112 7.77 4.31 7.21
CA LEU A 112 7.71 4.81 8.58
C LEU A 112 7.61 6.33 8.62
N ASP A 113 8.02 7.05 7.58
CA ASP A 113 7.93 8.51 7.54
C ASP A 113 6.45 8.96 7.45
N VAL A 114 6.05 9.88 8.33
CA VAL A 114 4.70 10.47 8.36
C VAL A 114 4.36 11.12 7.02
N LEU A 115 5.36 11.68 6.33
CA LEU A 115 5.18 12.35 5.03
C LEU A 115 4.83 11.37 3.90
N ALA A 116 5.00 10.06 4.11
CA ALA A 116 4.55 9.01 3.20
C ALA A 116 3.08 8.57 3.44
N GLY A 117 2.34 9.27 4.31
CA GLY A 117 0.91 9.02 4.56
C GLY A 117 0.61 8.08 5.73
N TYR A 118 1.62 7.56 6.42
CA TYR A 118 1.42 6.79 7.65
C TYR A 118 1.29 7.74 8.85
N LEU A 119 0.06 8.05 9.24
CA LEU A 119 -0.22 9.03 10.30
C LEU A 119 0.38 8.69 11.67
N SER A 120 0.63 7.41 11.94
CA SER A 120 1.34 6.93 13.15
C SER A 120 2.85 6.78 12.94
N GLY A 121 3.38 7.29 11.83
CA GLY A 121 4.79 7.26 11.49
C GLY A 121 5.65 8.15 12.37
N MET A 122 6.96 8.05 12.17
CA MET A 122 7.97 8.88 12.81
C MET A 122 8.69 9.69 11.73
N PRO A 123 8.74 11.03 11.83
CA PRO A 123 9.42 11.85 10.83
C PRO A 123 10.93 11.60 10.87
N ALA A 124 11.57 11.60 9.70
CA ALA A 124 13.01 11.45 9.55
C ALA A 124 13.60 10.20 10.28
N PRO A 125 13.16 8.97 9.95
CA PRO A 125 13.64 7.75 10.60
C PRO A 125 15.18 7.61 10.59
N VAL A 126 15.84 8.06 9.52
CA VAL A 126 17.32 8.02 9.43
C VAL A 126 17.98 8.93 10.47
N TRP A 127 17.40 10.12 10.71
CA TRP A 127 17.89 11.02 11.75
C TRP A 127 17.83 10.36 13.12
N GLN A 128 16.70 9.74 13.45
CA GLN A 128 16.52 9.08 14.74
C GLN A 128 17.48 7.89 14.90
N ASN A 129 17.72 7.14 13.83
CA ASN A 129 18.71 6.08 13.85
C ASN A 129 20.15 6.61 14.04
N TRP A 130 20.53 7.74 13.43
CA TRP A 130 21.84 8.36 13.68
C TRP A 130 21.99 8.85 15.12
N CYS A 131 20.95 9.47 15.68
CA CYS A 131 20.96 9.90 17.08
C CYS A 131 21.12 8.71 18.02
N TRP A 132 20.37 7.63 17.78
CA TRP A 132 20.50 6.39 18.56
C TRP A 132 21.91 5.77 18.50
N GLN A 133 22.53 5.75 17.31
CA GLN A 133 23.82 5.10 17.12
C GLN A 133 25.01 5.93 17.60
N TRP A 134 24.95 7.26 17.43
CA TRP A 134 26.12 8.14 17.52
C TRP A 134 25.90 9.39 18.40
N GLY A 135 24.66 9.66 18.78
CA GLY A 135 24.26 10.87 19.51
C GLY A 135 24.08 12.11 18.63
N LEU A 136 23.47 13.15 19.21
CA LEU A 136 22.99 14.37 18.52
C LEU A 136 24.11 15.11 17.78
N GLN A 137 25.28 15.25 18.41
CA GLN A 137 26.40 15.97 17.79
C GLN A 137 26.87 15.28 16.51
N GLN A 138 27.14 13.97 16.58
CA GLN A 138 27.63 13.18 15.45
C GLN A 138 26.54 12.98 14.39
N ALA A 139 25.27 12.88 14.80
CA ALA A 139 24.13 12.88 13.89
C ALA A 139 24.05 14.17 13.07
N GLY A 140 24.27 15.34 13.69
CA GLY A 140 24.34 16.63 13.00
C GLY A 140 25.49 16.72 11.98
N GLU A 141 26.68 16.25 12.37
CA GLU A 141 27.83 16.16 11.45
C GLU A 141 27.55 15.24 10.26
N GLN A 142 26.95 14.08 10.52
CA GLN A 142 26.56 13.15 9.46
C GLN A 142 25.48 13.74 8.56
N LEU A 143 24.50 14.46 9.11
CA LEU A 143 23.45 15.12 8.33
C LEU A 143 24.03 16.08 7.32
N LEU A 144 24.87 17.02 7.76
CA LEU A 144 25.50 18.00 6.85
C LEU A 144 26.34 17.32 5.77
N LYS A 145 27.12 16.30 6.13
CA LYS A 145 27.95 15.52 5.19
C LYS A 145 27.09 14.81 4.15
N THR A 146 26.04 14.12 4.59
CA THR A 146 25.16 13.36 3.71
C THR A 146 24.38 14.29 2.79
N ILE A 147 23.82 15.39 3.31
CA ILE A 147 23.04 16.36 2.54
C ILE A 147 23.91 17.06 1.50
N LEU A 148 25.12 17.53 1.86
CA LEU A 148 26.04 18.11 0.89
C LEU A 148 26.37 17.14 -0.25
N THR A 149 26.57 15.86 0.09
CA THR A 149 26.85 14.81 -0.89
C THR A 149 25.66 14.59 -1.83
N ARG A 150 24.44 14.45 -1.28
CA ARG A 150 23.20 14.26 -2.03
C ARG A 150 22.87 15.45 -2.93
N LEU A 151 22.93 16.68 -2.40
CA LEU A 151 22.69 17.89 -3.19
C LEU A 151 23.62 17.98 -4.39
N ARG A 152 24.92 17.65 -4.22
CA ARG A 152 25.89 17.60 -5.32
C ARG A 152 25.57 16.51 -6.35
N GLN A 153 25.15 15.33 -5.91
CA GLN A 153 24.71 14.25 -6.81
C GLN A 153 23.51 14.68 -7.67
N HIS A 154 22.59 15.44 -7.08
CA HIS A 154 21.43 16.03 -7.77
C HIS A 154 21.75 17.33 -8.53
N LYS A 155 23.02 17.77 -8.55
CA LYS A 155 23.48 19.02 -9.17
C LYS A 155 22.76 20.27 -8.64
N LEU A 156 22.33 20.23 -7.38
CA LEU A 156 21.73 21.36 -6.68
C LEU A 156 22.83 22.25 -6.06
N PRO A 157 22.60 23.58 -5.95
CA PRO A 157 23.61 24.52 -5.44
C PRO A 157 23.87 24.27 -3.95
N ALA A 158 25.06 23.77 -3.62
CA ALA A 158 25.51 23.60 -2.24
C ALA A 158 27.04 23.68 -2.14
N SER A 159 27.53 24.72 -1.45
CA SER A 159 28.94 24.90 -1.14
C SER A 159 29.28 24.47 0.28
N THR A 160 30.58 24.32 0.56
CA THR A 160 31.06 24.11 1.93
C THR A 160 30.78 25.33 2.82
N ALA A 161 30.75 26.54 2.24
CA ALA A 161 30.38 27.75 2.96
C ALA A 161 28.90 27.74 3.38
N ASP A 162 28.00 27.24 2.51
CA ASP A 162 26.58 27.08 2.85
C ASP A 162 26.38 26.08 4.00
N MET A 163 27.15 24.99 4.02
CA MET A 163 27.11 24.03 5.15
C MET A 163 27.64 24.63 6.46
N ALA A 164 28.68 25.46 6.39
CA ALA A 164 29.18 26.17 7.58
C ALA A 164 28.15 27.19 8.10
N ALA A 165 27.46 27.89 7.18
CA ALA A 165 26.36 28.78 7.53
C ALA A 165 25.19 28.01 8.18
N ALA A 166 24.78 26.88 7.60
CA ALA A 166 23.74 26.01 8.16
C ALA A 166 24.13 25.49 9.55
N HIS A 167 25.39 25.12 9.76
CA HIS A 167 25.89 24.69 11.07
C HIS A 167 25.77 25.80 12.12
N LEU A 168 26.28 27.00 11.83
CA LEU A 168 26.18 28.14 12.74
C LEU A 168 24.72 28.54 13.00
N HIS A 169 23.88 28.47 11.97
CA HIS A 169 22.46 28.75 12.08
C HIS A 169 21.75 27.72 12.97
N ALA A 170 22.04 26.43 12.83
CA ALA A 170 21.49 25.38 13.69
C ALA A 170 21.89 25.57 15.15
N MET A 171 23.15 25.91 15.43
CA MET A 171 23.62 26.26 16.78
C MET A 171 22.83 27.43 17.38
N ALA A 172 22.63 28.50 16.60
CA ALA A 172 21.89 29.68 17.04
C ALA A 172 20.40 29.35 17.29
N LEU A 173 19.77 28.57 16.42
CA LEU A 173 18.38 28.13 16.60
C LEU A 173 18.21 27.28 17.85
N ALA A 174 19.14 26.34 18.09
CA ALA A 174 19.15 25.51 19.30
C ALA A 174 19.17 26.39 20.55
N GLN A 175 20.07 27.39 20.60
CA GLN A 175 20.15 28.33 21.72
C GLN A 175 18.88 29.16 21.91
N LEU A 176 18.29 29.68 20.82
CA LEU A 176 17.05 30.45 20.86
C LEU A 176 15.86 29.61 21.35
N ARG A 177 15.85 28.31 21.05
CA ARG A 177 14.81 27.35 21.43
C ARG A 177 15.07 26.67 22.78
N GLY A 178 16.21 26.97 23.42
CA GLY A 178 16.58 26.43 24.73
C GLY A 178 17.09 24.99 24.69
N HIS A 179 17.56 24.51 23.53
CA HIS A 179 18.15 23.19 23.38
C HIS A 179 19.66 23.23 23.69
N THR A 180 20.19 22.17 24.28
CA THR A 180 21.65 22.08 24.55
C THR A 180 22.44 21.84 23.27
N LEU A 181 21.93 20.98 22.40
CA LEU A 181 22.41 20.70 21.05
C LEU A 181 21.25 20.85 20.07
N PRO A 182 21.50 21.16 18.79
CA PRO A 182 20.42 21.27 17.82
C PRO A 182 19.70 19.94 17.64
N LEU A 183 18.39 20.02 17.72
CA LEU A 183 17.49 18.92 17.43
C LEU A 183 17.16 18.90 15.94
N ARG A 184 16.41 17.88 15.52
CA ARG A 184 16.01 17.66 14.13
C ARG A 184 15.47 18.92 13.46
N THR A 185 14.50 19.59 14.10
CA THR A 185 13.85 20.78 13.53
C THR A 185 14.81 21.96 13.39
N ASP A 186 15.79 22.10 14.29
CA ASP A 186 16.81 23.16 14.21
C ASP A 186 17.71 22.97 12.99
N TRP A 187 18.10 21.73 12.71
CA TRP A 187 18.87 21.39 11.51
C TRP A 187 18.08 21.64 10.23
N LEU A 188 16.82 21.20 10.21
CA LEU A 188 15.94 21.36 9.05
C LEU A 188 15.73 22.84 8.70
N ASP A 189 15.37 23.65 9.69
CA ASP A 189 15.17 25.10 9.51
C ASP A 189 16.48 25.82 9.17
N ALA A 190 17.59 25.41 9.77
CA ALA A 190 18.90 25.99 9.49
C ALA A 190 19.33 25.75 8.03
N ILE A 191 19.18 24.52 7.55
CA ILE A 191 19.49 24.16 6.16
C ILE A 191 18.56 24.92 5.20
N ALA A 192 17.26 24.94 5.45
CA ALA A 192 16.31 25.68 4.62
C ALA A 192 16.69 27.17 4.55
N GLY A 193 16.92 27.81 5.70
CA GLY A 193 17.24 29.23 5.78
C GLY A 193 18.63 29.63 5.27
N SER A 194 19.59 28.69 5.22
CA SER A 194 20.93 28.96 4.69
C SER A 194 21.08 28.68 3.20
N LEU A 195 20.35 27.69 2.66
CA LEU A 195 20.51 27.26 1.27
C LEU A 195 19.49 27.91 0.32
N ILE A 196 18.29 28.21 0.80
CA ILE A 196 17.20 28.73 -0.03
C ILE A 196 17.20 30.26 0.08
N LYS A 197 17.56 30.92 -1.03
CA LYS A 197 17.71 32.38 -1.09
C LYS A 197 16.49 33.09 -1.66
N GLU A 198 15.55 32.33 -2.20
CA GLU A 198 14.32 32.80 -2.83
C GLU A 198 13.11 32.52 -1.94
N ALA A 199 11.96 33.11 -2.27
CA ALA A 199 10.72 32.83 -1.57
C ALA A 199 10.27 31.38 -1.84
N LEU A 200 9.82 30.69 -0.78
CA LEU A 200 9.25 29.36 -0.91
C LEU A 200 7.88 29.44 -1.58
N ASN A 201 7.65 28.58 -2.56
CA ASN A 201 6.35 28.43 -3.24
C ASN A 201 5.40 27.46 -2.51
N ALA A 202 5.91 26.76 -1.48
CA ALA A 202 5.18 25.81 -0.67
C ALA A 202 5.63 25.90 0.80
N PRO A 203 4.77 25.54 1.77
CA PRO A 203 5.16 25.45 3.17
C PRO A 203 6.26 24.40 3.39
N LEU A 204 7.07 24.60 4.43
CA LEU A 204 8.12 23.64 4.81
C LEU A 204 7.50 22.25 5.05
N PRO A 205 8.06 21.15 4.51
CA PRO A 205 7.44 19.83 4.61
C PRO A 205 7.21 19.34 6.05
N TRP A 206 8.07 19.74 6.99
CA TRP A 206 7.94 19.42 8.41
C TRP A 206 7.02 20.36 9.20
N SER A 207 6.32 21.30 8.55
CA SER A 207 5.36 22.20 9.20
C SER A 207 3.91 21.70 9.18
N TYR A 208 3.62 20.66 8.39
CA TYR A 208 2.29 20.05 8.28
C TYR A 208 2.40 18.53 8.20
N ARG A 209 1.27 17.83 8.37
CA ARG A 209 1.16 16.38 8.14
C ARG A 209 0.45 16.12 6.83
N GLY A 210 0.98 15.20 6.03
CA GLY A 210 0.38 14.78 4.77
C GLY A 210 1.38 14.70 3.63
N VAL A 211 0.85 14.48 2.42
CA VAL A 211 1.65 14.36 1.20
C VAL A 211 2.36 15.69 0.92
N ILE A 212 3.64 15.59 0.54
CA ILE A 212 4.47 16.75 0.22
C ILE A 212 3.87 17.51 -0.97
N HIS A 213 3.79 18.83 -0.81
CA HIS A 213 3.26 19.72 -1.85
C HIS A 213 4.08 19.61 -3.16
N PRO A 214 3.46 19.54 -4.35
CA PRO A 214 4.18 19.41 -5.62
C PRO A 214 5.20 20.51 -5.89
N ASP A 215 4.91 21.74 -5.43
CA ASP A 215 5.79 22.92 -5.61
C ASP A 215 6.88 23.05 -4.52
N THR A 216 7.16 21.98 -3.78
CA THR A 216 8.23 21.97 -2.76
C THR A 216 9.60 22.11 -3.42
N ASP A 217 10.45 22.98 -2.85
CA ASP A 217 11.79 23.26 -3.37
C ASP A 217 12.65 21.96 -3.47
N PRO A 218 13.40 21.74 -4.57
CA PRO A 218 14.23 20.55 -4.76
C PRO A 218 15.24 20.27 -3.64
N ILE A 219 15.77 21.30 -2.97
CA ILE A 219 16.68 21.16 -1.82
C ILE A 219 15.93 20.54 -0.63
N LEU A 220 14.69 21.00 -0.38
CA LEU A 220 13.84 20.44 0.68
C LEU A 220 13.41 19.01 0.36
N LEU A 221 13.07 18.71 -0.89
CA LEU A 221 12.78 17.34 -1.33
C LEU A 221 13.98 16.42 -1.11
N THR A 222 15.19 16.86 -1.45
CA THR A 222 16.42 16.09 -1.23
C THR A 222 16.68 15.87 0.26
N LEU A 223 16.41 16.88 1.10
CA LEU A 223 16.55 16.80 2.55
C LEU A 223 15.60 15.78 3.16
N ILE A 224 14.31 15.87 2.82
CA ILE A 224 13.29 14.92 3.29
C ILE A 224 13.58 13.51 2.79
N ASP A 225 13.88 13.32 1.50
CA ASP A 225 14.18 12.00 0.94
C ASP A 225 15.40 11.34 1.61
N THR A 226 16.44 12.13 1.90
CA THR A 226 17.63 11.66 2.62
C THR A 226 17.28 11.18 4.03
N LEU A 227 16.41 11.91 4.73
CA LEU A 227 16.01 11.61 6.10
C LEU A 227 14.95 10.51 6.21
N ALA A 228 14.14 10.33 5.16
CA ALA A 228 13.21 9.22 5.00
C ALA A 228 13.94 7.89 4.77
N GLY A 229 15.14 7.93 4.18
CA GLY A 229 16.02 6.78 4.05
C GLY A 229 15.65 5.78 2.96
N ASP A 230 16.44 4.74 2.84
CA ASP A 230 16.24 3.62 1.92
C ASP A 230 16.43 2.26 2.61
N GLY A 231 16.54 2.24 3.94
CA GLY A 231 16.62 1.02 4.73
C GLY A 231 15.30 0.23 4.73
N PHE A 232 15.42 -1.05 5.07
CA PHE A 232 14.29 -1.97 5.18
C PHE A 232 14.42 -2.86 6.41
N GLY A 233 13.33 -3.00 7.15
CA GLY A 233 13.26 -3.85 8.34
C GLY A 233 13.57 -5.30 8.02
N LYS A 234 14.23 -5.99 8.96
CA LYS A 234 14.56 -7.41 8.82
C LYS A 234 13.87 -8.19 9.94
N LEU A 235 13.15 -9.23 9.55
CA LEU A 235 12.58 -10.18 10.51
C LEU A 235 13.65 -11.20 10.91
N ALA A 236 13.53 -11.73 12.12
CA ALA A 236 14.35 -12.86 12.54
C ALA A 236 14.04 -14.08 11.65
N PRO A 237 15.03 -14.94 11.30
CA PRO A 237 14.82 -16.05 10.37
C PRO A 237 13.70 -17.04 10.74
N SER A 238 13.40 -17.18 12.03
CA SER A 238 12.35 -18.06 12.55
C SER A 238 10.96 -17.41 12.65
N THR A 239 10.83 -16.14 12.23
CA THR A 239 9.54 -15.43 12.28
C THR A 239 8.58 -16.07 11.28
N PRO A 240 7.40 -16.54 11.71
CA PRO A 240 6.39 -17.05 10.78
C PRO A 240 6.03 -15.99 9.74
N GLN A 241 5.92 -16.41 8.49
CA GLN A 241 5.50 -15.57 7.37
C GLN A 241 4.22 -16.14 6.75
N PRO A 242 3.38 -15.30 6.11
CA PRO A 242 2.27 -15.82 5.35
C PRO A 242 2.77 -16.70 4.19
N PRO A 243 1.92 -17.60 3.66
CA PRO A 243 2.30 -18.51 2.59
C PRO A 243 2.56 -17.82 1.24
N LEU A 244 1.88 -16.71 0.94
CA LEU A 244 1.91 -16.06 -0.38
C LEU A 244 3.32 -15.67 -0.89
N PRO A 245 4.22 -15.02 -0.11
CA PRO A 245 5.58 -14.73 -0.56
C PRO A 245 6.36 -15.98 -1.04
N LYS A 246 6.16 -17.11 -0.37
CA LYS A 246 6.79 -18.38 -0.76
C LYS A 246 6.18 -18.93 -2.04
N ASP A 247 4.85 -18.90 -2.15
CA ASP A 247 4.14 -19.34 -3.36
C ASP A 247 4.56 -18.53 -4.60
N VAL A 248 4.65 -17.20 -4.47
CA VAL A 248 5.15 -16.31 -5.53
C VAL A 248 6.58 -16.67 -5.94
N THR A 249 7.45 -16.98 -4.99
CA THR A 249 8.82 -17.43 -5.30
C THR A 249 8.80 -18.71 -6.13
N CYS A 250 7.98 -19.69 -5.73
CA CYS A 250 7.80 -20.93 -6.48
C CYS A 250 7.22 -20.72 -7.88
N GLU A 251 6.24 -19.83 -8.05
CA GLU A 251 5.64 -19.50 -9.35
C GLU A 251 6.64 -18.81 -10.29
N LEU A 252 7.47 -17.89 -9.78
CA LEU A 252 8.53 -17.24 -10.54
C LEU A 252 9.60 -18.26 -10.97
N GLU A 253 10.00 -19.17 -10.08
CA GLU A 253 10.93 -20.27 -10.41
C GLU A 253 10.35 -21.23 -11.45
N ARG A 254 9.08 -21.64 -11.28
CA ARG A 254 8.35 -22.53 -12.21
C ARG A 254 8.27 -21.94 -13.62
N THR A 255 8.14 -20.62 -13.74
CA THR A 255 8.04 -19.90 -15.01
C THR A 255 9.39 -19.34 -15.50
N ALA A 256 10.49 -19.66 -14.81
CA ALA A 256 11.83 -19.18 -15.10
C ALA A 256 11.93 -17.64 -15.20
N ILE A 257 11.11 -16.90 -14.44
CA ILE A 257 11.17 -15.45 -14.34
C ILE A 257 12.18 -15.08 -13.26
N SER A 258 13.18 -14.27 -13.64
CA SER A 258 14.14 -13.68 -12.72
C SER A 258 13.95 -12.16 -12.64
N LEU A 259 14.25 -11.57 -11.48
CA LEU A 259 14.17 -10.13 -11.25
C LEU A 259 15.52 -9.62 -10.73
N PRO A 260 16.06 -8.49 -11.25
CA PRO A 260 15.48 -7.62 -12.28
C PRO A 260 15.67 -8.14 -13.71
N ALA A 261 14.74 -7.83 -14.62
CA ALA A 261 14.81 -8.22 -16.03
C ALA A 261 13.90 -7.34 -16.91
N GLU A 262 14.18 -7.29 -18.21
CA GLU A 262 13.22 -6.87 -19.23
C GLU A 262 12.84 -8.10 -20.06
N LEU A 263 11.54 -8.39 -20.16
CA LEU A 263 11.03 -9.60 -20.81
C LEU A 263 10.12 -9.22 -21.97
N THR A 264 10.34 -9.88 -23.12
CA THR A 264 9.39 -9.92 -24.23
C THR A 264 8.76 -11.29 -24.27
N LEU A 265 7.45 -11.34 -24.11
CA LEU A 265 6.66 -12.58 -24.05
C LEU A 265 5.73 -12.64 -25.25
N ASN A 266 5.32 -13.84 -25.65
CA ASN A 266 4.17 -14.02 -26.52
C ASN A 266 3.18 -15.01 -25.91
N ARG A 267 1.97 -14.55 -25.61
CA ARG A 267 0.92 -15.35 -24.94
C ARG A 267 0.31 -16.45 -25.81
N PHE A 268 0.58 -16.45 -27.12
CA PHE A 268 0.18 -17.56 -28.00
C PHE A 268 1.12 -18.77 -27.88
N ASN A 269 2.26 -18.61 -27.22
CA ASN A 269 3.16 -19.71 -26.88
C ASN A 269 2.88 -20.20 -25.45
N PRO A 270 2.81 -21.51 -25.16
CA PRO A 270 2.48 -22.01 -23.82
C PRO A 270 3.37 -21.48 -22.68
N ASN A 271 4.69 -21.38 -22.92
CA ASN A 271 5.62 -20.82 -21.92
C ASN A 271 5.39 -19.32 -21.72
N GLY A 272 5.17 -18.58 -22.80
CA GLY A 272 4.91 -17.14 -22.75
C GLY A 272 3.56 -16.82 -22.09
N LEU A 273 2.55 -17.67 -22.29
CA LEU A 273 1.27 -17.61 -21.59
C LEU A 273 1.45 -17.80 -20.09
N ALA A 274 2.17 -18.85 -19.66
CA ALA A 274 2.41 -19.11 -18.25
C ALA A 274 3.15 -17.95 -17.55
N GLN A 275 4.15 -17.36 -18.22
CA GLN A 275 4.86 -16.18 -17.74
C GLN A 275 3.93 -14.95 -17.67
N SER A 276 3.17 -14.71 -18.73
CA SER A 276 2.20 -13.60 -18.81
C SER A 276 1.18 -13.67 -17.67
N GLN A 277 0.58 -14.84 -17.43
CA GLN A 277 -0.39 -15.05 -16.36
C GLN A 277 0.20 -14.75 -14.97
N VAL A 278 1.43 -15.19 -14.67
CA VAL A 278 2.10 -14.88 -13.40
C VAL A 278 2.30 -13.37 -13.24
N LEU A 279 2.76 -12.68 -14.28
CA LEU A 279 2.98 -11.22 -14.23
C LEU A 279 1.67 -10.44 -14.11
N HIS A 280 0.61 -10.86 -14.80
CA HIS A 280 -0.72 -10.26 -14.66
C HIS A 280 -1.31 -10.46 -13.26
N ARG A 281 -1.13 -11.65 -12.64
CA ARG A 281 -1.53 -11.88 -11.25
C ARG A 281 -0.78 -10.97 -10.27
N LEU A 282 0.52 -10.79 -10.46
CA LEU A 282 1.32 -9.85 -9.65
C LEU A 282 0.91 -8.38 -9.89
N ALA A 283 0.52 -8.03 -11.12
CA ALA A 283 0.04 -6.70 -11.45
C ALA A 283 -1.34 -6.40 -10.85
N ILE A 284 -2.26 -7.39 -10.84
CA ILE A 284 -3.56 -7.32 -10.15
C ILE A 284 -3.39 -7.07 -8.65
N LEU A 285 -2.41 -7.74 -8.04
CA LEU A 285 -2.05 -7.53 -6.63
C LEU A 285 -1.27 -6.23 -6.39
N GLU A 286 -1.07 -5.41 -7.43
CA GLU A 286 -0.33 -4.14 -7.37
C GLU A 286 1.09 -4.28 -6.79
N ILE A 287 1.73 -5.43 -7.03
CA ILE A 287 3.06 -5.70 -6.46
C ILE A 287 4.10 -4.75 -7.10
N PRO A 288 4.79 -3.92 -6.30
CA PRO A 288 5.73 -2.94 -6.81
C PRO A 288 6.85 -3.58 -7.63
N GLY A 289 7.20 -2.93 -8.74
CA GLY A 289 8.31 -3.34 -9.60
C GLY A 289 7.93 -4.29 -10.73
N ILE A 290 6.65 -4.59 -10.92
CA ILE A 290 6.12 -5.35 -12.06
C ILE A 290 5.37 -4.38 -12.98
N VAL A 291 6.01 -3.97 -14.08
CA VAL A 291 5.43 -2.94 -14.98
C VAL A 291 5.35 -3.45 -16.40
N ARG A 292 4.13 -3.45 -16.96
CA ARG A 292 3.93 -3.69 -18.39
C ARG A 292 4.21 -2.42 -19.17
N GLN A 293 5.18 -2.46 -20.08
CA GLN A 293 5.54 -1.34 -20.95
C GLN A 293 4.72 -1.33 -22.24
N GLN A 294 4.45 -2.52 -22.81
CA GLN A 294 3.68 -2.67 -24.04
C GLN A 294 2.84 -3.95 -23.99
N GLY A 295 1.70 -3.95 -24.66
CA GLY A 295 0.81 -5.10 -24.77
C GLY A 295 -0.65 -4.69 -24.78
N SER A 296 -1.49 -5.55 -25.37
CA SER A 296 -2.95 -5.35 -25.40
C SER A 296 -3.57 -5.53 -24.01
N THR A 297 -4.62 -4.76 -23.70
CA THR A 297 -5.47 -4.98 -22.52
C THR A 297 -6.48 -6.11 -22.71
N LEU A 298 -6.67 -6.57 -23.94
CA LEU A 298 -7.56 -7.69 -24.30
C LEU A 298 -6.72 -8.89 -24.75
N THR A 299 -7.03 -10.08 -24.22
CA THR A 299 -6.35 -11.35 -24.52
C THR A 299 -6.31 -11.65 -26.01
N LEU A 300 -7.42 -11.43 -26.71
CA LEU A 300 -7.62 -11.79 -28.11
C LEU A 300 -7.12 -10.74 -29.11
N ALA A 301 -6.65 -9.57 -28.67
CA ALA A 301 -6.29 -8.46 -29.57
C ALA A 301 -4.77 -8.33 -29.80
N GLY A 302 -4.37 -8.08 -31.05
CA GLY A 302 -2.96 -7.87 -31.43
C GLY A 302 -2.19 -9.18 -31.68
N ASN A 303 -0.87 -9.10 -31.68
CA ASN A 303 0.04 -10.19 -32.08
C ASN A 303 0.47 -11.13 -30.93
N GLY A 304 -0.16 -11.04 -29.76
CA GLY A 304 0.23 -11.85 -28.61
C GLY A 304 1.37 -11.28 -27.76
N GLU A 305 2.09 -10.27 -28.25
CA GLU A 305 3.33 -9.80 -27.62
C GLU A 305 3.08 -8.86 -26.44
N GLU A 306 3.91 -9.02 -25.41
CA GLU A 306 3.94 -8.17 -24.23
C GLU A 306 5.38 -7.85 -23.84
N HIS A 307 5.62 -6.60 -23.45
CA HIS A 307 6.92 -6.14 -22.95
C HIS A 307 6.77 -5.75 -21.48
N TRP A 308 7.60 -6.34 -20.63
CA TRP A 308 7.56 -6.17 -19.18
C TRP A 308 8.91 -5.71 -18.66
N LYS A 309 8.88 -4.71 -17.77
CA LYS A 309 10.03 -4.26 -16.99
C LYS A 309 9.85 -4.71 -15.55
N LEU A 310 10.76 -5.58 -15.11
CA LEU A 310 10.76 -6.19 -13.79
C LEU A 310 11.90 -5.65 -12.95
N THR A 311 11.59 -5.18 -11.76
CA THR A 311 12.53 -4.64 -10.78
C THR A 311 12.27 -5.25 -9.40
N ARG A 312 13.25 -5.12 -8.50
CA ARG A 312 13.14 -5.61 -7.12
C ARG A 312 13.24 -4.45 -6.13
N PRO A 313 12.20 -3.57 -6.05
CA PRO A 313 12.19 -2.52 -5.06
C PRO A 313 12.05 -3.12 -3.65
N LEU A 314 12.55 -2.42 -2.65
CA LEU A 314 12.53 -2.89 -1.26
C LEU A 314 11.11 -3.08 -0.72
N SER A 315 10.15 -2.29 -1.18
CA SER A 315 8.74 -2.40 -0.82
C SER A 315 8.04 -3.66 -1.33
N GLN A 316 8.64 -4.38 -2.29
CA GLN A 316 8.01 -5.53 -2.95
C GLN A 316 7.65 -6.64 -1.94
N HIS A 317 8.55 -6.94 -0.99
CA HIS A 317 8.30 -8.00 -0.01
C HIS A 317 7.20 -7.64 0.99
N ALA A 318 7.14 -6.38 1.44
CA ALA A 318 6.07 -5.92 2.32
C ALA A 318 4.70 -5.98 1.60
N ALA A 319 4.65 -5.52 0.35
CA ALA A 319 3.44 -5.58 -0.47
C ALA A 319 2.94 -7.02 -0.66
N LEU A 320 3.85 -8.00 -0.82
CA LEU A 320 3.48 -9.42 -0.89
C LEU A 320 2.92 -9.96 0.42
N ILE A 321 3.45 -9.55 1.58
CA ILE A 321 2.90 -9.94 2.88
C ILE A 321 1.51 -9.33 3.09
N GLU A 322 1.31 -8.09 2.65
CA GLU A 322 0.02 -7.41 2.74
C GLU A 322 -1.03 -8.03 1.81
N ALA A 323 -0.64 -8.34 0.57
CA ALA A 323 -1.49 -9.04 -0.40
C ALA A 323 -1.90 -10.45 0.06
N ALA A 324 -1.22 -11.04 1.05
CA ALA A 324 -1.58 -12.34 1.59
C ALA A 324 -2.95 -12.34 2.31
N CYS A 325 -3.50 -11.17 2.62
CA CYS A 325 -4.88 -11.07 3.10
C CYS A 325 -5.91 -11.59 2.09
N PHE A 326 -5.57 -11.56 0.79
CA PHE A 326 -6.44 -12.04 -0.29
C PHE A 326 -6.30 -13.54 -0.55
N GLY A 327 -5.24 -14.22 -0.11
CA GLY A 327 -5.10 -15.65 -0.38
C GLY A 327 -3.72 -16.22 -0.07
N ALA A 328 -3.65 -17.55 -0.01
CA ALA A 328 -2.41 -18.26 0.29
C ALA A 328 -1.53 -18.49 -0.95
N THR A 329 -2.15 -18.55 -2.13
CA THR A 329 -1.48 -18.69 -3.42
C THR A 329 -1.64 -17.44 -4.28
N LEU A 330 -0.73 -17.22 -5.23
CA LEU A 330 -0.77 -16.09 -6.16
C LEU A 330 -2.07 -16.07 -6.97
N GLN A 331 -2.54 -17.24 -7.38
CA GLN A 331 -3.80 -17.37 -8.13
C GLN A 331 -5.02 -16.98 -7.29
N GLU A 332 -5.12 -17.47 -6.05
CA GLU A 332 -6.22 -17.14 -5.14
C GLU A 332 -6.21 -15.67 -4.75
N ALA A 333 -5.04 -15.14 -4.38
CA ALA A 333 -4.89 -13.76 -3.96
C ALA A 333 -5.28 -12.79 -5.09
N ALA A 334 -4.78 -13.01 -6.31
CA ALA A 334 -5.14 -12.20 -7.46
C ALA A 334 -6.65 -12.29 -7.77
N ARG A 335 -7.24 -13.48 -7.67
CA ARG A 335 -8.69 -13.66 -7.85
C ARG A 335 -9.48 -12.86 -6.82
N HIS A 336 -9.27 -13.06 -5.53
CA HIS A 336 -10.04 -12.37 -4.48
C HIS A 336 -9.84 -10.86 -4.50
N LYS A 337 -8.65 -10.37 -4.89
CA LYS A 337 -8.42 -8.94 -5.13
C LYS A 337 -9.30 -8.42 -6.27
N LEU A 338 -9.38 -9.12 -7.40
CA LEU A 338 -10.31 -8.77 -8.48
C LEU A 338 -11.77 -8.84 -8.05
N GLU A 339 -12.19 -9.81 -7.25
CA GLU A 339 -13.56 -9.88 -6.74
C GLU A 339 -13.90 -8.62 -5.92
N ALA A 340 -12.99 -8.19 -5.05
CA ALA A 340 -13.16 -6.95 -4.28
C ALA A 340 -13.22 -5.71 -5.21
N ASP A 341 -12.30 -5.59 -6.16
CA ASP A 341 -12.25 -4.45 -7.08
C ASP A 341 -13.49 -4.35 -7.98
N MET A 342 -14.03 -5.48 -8.43
CA MET A 342 -15.28 -5.52 -9.21
C MET A 342 -16.49 -4.99 -8.43
N LEU A 343 -16.53 -5.25 -7.12
CA LEU A 343 -17.63 -4.80 -6.26
C LEU A 343 -17.52 -3.32 -5.89
N ASP A 344 -16.30 -2.81 -5.75
CA ASP A 344 -16.03 -1.41 -5.41
C ASP A 344 -16.14 -0.47 -6.62
N ALA A 345 -15.71 -0.90 -7.81
CA ALA A 345 -15.49 -0.01 -8.95
C ALA A 345 -16.80 0.50 -9.61
N GLY A 346 -17.93 -0.20 -9.45
CA GLY A 346 -19.23 0.18 -9.99
C GLY A 346 -19.31 0.25 -11.53
N GLY A 347 -20.47 -0.11 -12.10
CA GLY A 347 -20.73 0.04 -13.55
C GLY A 347 -20.11 -1.04 -14.44
N ILE A 348 -20.73 -1.23 -15.62
CA ILE A 348 -20.40 -2.34 -16.53
C ILE A 348 -18.99 -2.24 -17.14
N GLY A 349 -18.49 -1.02 -17.40
CA GLY A 349 -17.16 -0.80 -17.99
C GLY A 349 -16.02 -1.25 -17.06
N SER A 350 -16.12 -0.93 -15.76
CA SER A 350 -15.18 -1.38 -14.73
C SER A 350 -15.18 -2.89 -14.60
N ILE A 351 -16.36 -3.50 -14.51
CA ILE A 351 -16.53 -4.97 -14.45
C ILE A 351 -15.87 -5.64 -15.66
N THR A 352 -16.11 -5.12 -16.86
CA THR A 352 -15.52 -5.65 -18.11
C THR A 352 -13.99 -5.55 -18.10
N THR A 353 -13.45 -4.45 -17.55
CA THR A 353 -12.00 -4.25 -17.41
C THR A 353 -11.40 -5.30 -16.47
N CYS A 354 -12.02 -5.53 -15.31
CA CYS A 354 -11.59 -6.56 -14.37
C CYS A 354 -11.68 -7.97 -14.97
N LEU A 355 -12.71 -8.26 -15.78
CA LEU A 355 -12.85 -9.55 -16.46
C LEU A 355 -11.81 -9.75 -17.57
N SER A 356 -11.41 -8.67 -18.24
CA SER A 356 -10.30 -8.69 -19.20
C SER A 356 -8.96 -8.96 -18.50
N GLN A 357 -8.75 -8.37 -17.32
CA GLN A 357 -7.58 -8.67 -16.48
C GLN A 357 -7.60 -10.11 -15.98
N ALA A 358 -8.76 -10.62 -15.56
CA ALA A 358 -8.94 -12.02 -15.16
C ALA A 358 -8.55 -12.98 -16.29
N ALA A 359 -8.97 -12.67 -17.53
CA ALA A 359 -8.60 -13.43 -18.70
C ALA A 359 -7.08 -13.42 -18.95
N LEU A 360 -6.43 -12.25 -18.90
CA LEU A 360 -4.97 -12.15 -19.03
C LEU A 360 -4.21 -12.90 -17.90
N ALA A 361 -4.80 -12.97 -16.71
CA ALA A 361 -4.26 -13.67 -15.55
C ALA A 361 -4.62 -15.18 -15.51
N GLY A 362 -5.42 -15.68 -16.46
CA GLY A 362 -5.90 -17.07 -16.47
C GLY A 362 -6.77 -17.41 -15.26
N LEU A 363 -7.70 -16.52 -14.91
CA LEU A 363 -8.61 -16.65 -13.77
C LEU A 363 -10.06 -16.80 -14.28
N ALA A 364 -10.53 -18.04 -14.42
CA ALA A 364 -11.86 -18.33 -14.99
C ALA A 364 -12.96 -18.63 -13.95
N SER A 365 -12.57 -18.99 -12.72
CA SER A 365 -13.50 -19.40 -11.67
C SER A 365 -13.63 -18.32 -10.62
N PHE A 366 -14.85 -17.99 -10.23
CA PHE A 366 -15.19 -16.94 -9.27
C PHE A 366 -16.25 -17.42 -8.28
N SER A 367 -16.40 -16.74 -7.14
CA SER A 367 -17.41 -17.09 -6.13
C SER A 367 -18.84 -16.90 -6.66
N GLN A 368 -19.77 -17.79 -6.25
CA GLN A 368 -21.17 -17.67 -6.66
C GLN A 368 -21.80 -16.36 -6.17
N GLN A 369 -21.42 -15.91 -4.97
CA GLN A 369 -21.89 -14.64 -4.42
C GLN A 369 -21.51 -13.45 -5.32
N LEU A 370 -20.30 -13.44 -5.89
CA LEU A 370 -19.90 -12.41 -6.84
C LEU A 370 -20.80 -12.43 -8.09
N LEU A 371 -21.10 -13.61 -8.63
CA LEU A 371 -21.98 -13.75 -9.81
C LEU A 371 -23.36 -13.12 -9.58
N GLU A 372 -23.94 -13.38 -8.42
CA GLU A 372 -25.23 -12.83 -8.02
C GLU A 372 -25.15 -11.30 -7.85
N GLN A 373 -24.10 -10.79 -7.21
CA GLN A 373 -23.89 -9.36 -7.03
C GLN A 373 -23.63 -8.62 -8.35
N LEU A 374 -22.84 -9.20 -9.27
CA LEU A 374 -22.61 -8.63 -10.59
C LEU A 374 -23.91 -8.52 -11.40
N THR A 375 -24.77 -9.54 -11.34
CA THR A 375 -26.08 -9.50 -11.99
C THR A 375 -26.91 -8.30 -11.49
N LEU A 376 -26.90 -8.06 -10.18
CA LEU A 376 -27.58 -6.92 -9.57
C LEU A 376 -26.96 -5.57 -9.95
N LEU A 377 -25.62 -5.47 -9.98
CA LEU A 377 -24.90 -4.25 -10.37
C LEU A 377 -25.19 -3.90 -11.84
N ILE A 378 -25.14 -4.88 -12.73
CA ILE A 378 -25.43 -4.69 -14.15
C ILE A 378 -26.89 -4.29 -14.34
N ALA A 379 -27.82 -4.87 -13.58
CA ALA A 379 -29.24 -4.48 -13.64
C ALA A 379 -29.49 -3.01 -13.23
N GLN A 380 -28.57 -2.39 -12.48
CA GLN A 380 -28.65 -0.98 -12.08
C GLN A 380 -28.01 -0.03 -13.11
N GLU A 381 -27.34 -0.55 -14.14
CA GLU A 381 -26.70 0.27 -15.18
C GLU A 381 -27.74 1.10 -15.92
N ASN A 382 -27.52 2.40 -16.04
CA ASN A 382 -28.50 3.30 -16.67
C ASN A 382 -27.97 3.92 -17.97
N GLN A 383 -26.69 3.71 -18.29
CA GLN A 383 -26.05 4.29 -19.44
C GLN A 383 -25.99 3.27 -20.57
N PHE A 384 -26.87 3.41 -21.55
CA PHE A 384 -26.85 2.55 -22.73
C PHE A 384 -25.54 2.64 -23.51
N ALA A 385 -24.94 3.84 -23.57
CA ALA A 385 -23.69 4.11 -24.24
C ALA A 385 -22.53 3.20 -23.80
N GLU A 386 -22.52 2.78 -22.53
CA GLU A 386 -21.45 1.95 -21.94
C GLU A 386 -21.61 0.45 -22.26
N MET A 387 -22.79 0.02 -22.72
CA MET A 387 -23.09 -1.40 -22.92
C MET A 387 -22.35 -1.98 -24.13
N GLY A 388 -22.15 -1.21 -25.19
CA GLY A 388 -21.58 -1.71 -26.44
C GLY A 388 -20.19 -2.31 -26.29
N GLN A 389 -19.27 -1.56 -25.69
CA GLN A 389 -17.91 -2.03 -25.47
C GLN A 389 -17.86 -3.21 -24.52
N ALA A 390 -18.68 -3.17 -23.47
CA ALA A 390 -18.81 -4.29 -22.54
C ALA A 390 -19.27 -5.58 -23.24
N LEU A 391 -20.36 -5.50 -24.02
CA LEU A 391 -20.90 -6.64 -24.74
C LEU A 391 -19.90 -7.26 -25.71
N GLU A 392 -19.20 -6.45 -26.50
CA GLU A 392 -18.19 -6.96 -27.45
C GLU A 392 -17.07 -7.71 -26.75
N VAL A 393 -16.53 -7.14 -25.67
CA VAL A 393 -15.42 -7.74 -24.92
C VAL A 393 -15.88 -9.03 -24.22
N LEU A 394 -17.01 -8.99 -23.50
CA LEU A 394 -17.54 -10.14 -22.80
C LEU A 394 -17.87 -11.29 -23.76
N TYR A 395 -18.46 -10.97 -24.91
CA TYR A 395 -18.79 -11.96 -25.92
C TYR A 395 -17.55 -12.58 -26.57
N ALA A 396 -16.57 -11.75 -26.93
CA ALA A 396 -15.31 -12.23 -27.50
C ALA A 396 -14.58 -13.16 -26.51
N LEU A 397 -14.48 -12.77 -25.24
CA LEU A 397 -13.87 -13.61 -24.20
C LEU A 397 -14.64 -14.93 -24.01
N TRP A 398 -15.97 -14.88 -23.95
CA TRP A 398 -16.80 -16.07 -23.72
C TRP A 398 -16.74 -17.07 -24.87
N ARG A 399 -16.69 -16.59 -26.12
CA ARG A 399 -16.78 -17.42 -27.32
C ARG A 399 -15.41 -17.87 -27.85
N LEU A 400 -14.41 -17.00 -27.81
CA LEU A 400 -13.16 -17.17 -28.59
C LEU A 400 -11.91 -17.41 -27.72
N ASP A 401 -11.96 -17.17 -26.40
CA ASP A 401 -10.76 -17.21 -25.55
C ASP A 401 -10.45 -18.60 -24.98
N GLU A 402 -10.06 -19.51 -25.88
CA GLU A 402 -9.52 -20.82 -25.53
C GLU A 402 -8.17 -20.73 -24.81
N ILE A 403 -7.35 -19.75 -25.17
CA ILE A 403 -5.96 -19.62 -24.74
C ILE A 403 -5.88 -19.33 -23.23
N SER A 404 -6.71 -18.41 -22.73
CA SER A 404 -6.75 -18.09 -21.31
C SER A 404 -7.67 -19.00 -20.49
N GLY A 405 -8.37 -19.93 -21.13
CA GLY A 405 -9.35 -20.82 -20.48
C GLY A 405 -10.63 -20.12 -20.04
N MET A 406 -10.96 -18.99 -20.65
CA MET A 406 -12.17 -18.21 -20.35
C MET A 406 -13.37 -18.64 -21.21
N GLN A 407 -13.13 -19.40 -22.28
CA GLN A 407 -14.20 -19.92 -23.13
C GLN A 407 -15.22 -20.72 -22.30
N GLY A 408 -16.48 -20.33 -22.37
CA GLY A 408 -17.56 -20.97 -21.61
C GLY A 408 -17.51 -20.75 -20.08
N ALA A 409 -16.66 -19.84 -19.57
CA ALA A 409 -16.58 -19.57 -18.15
C ALA A 409 -17.92 -19.03 -17.60
N GLN A 410 -18.37 -19.58 -16.47
CA GLN A 410 -19.67 -19.26 -15.86
C GLN A 410 -19.82 -17.77 -15.53
N ILE A 411 -18.73 -17.12 -15.11
CA ILE A 411 -18.66 -15.68 -14.84
C ILE A 411 -19.00 -14.85 -16.07
N LEU A 412 -18.41 -15.16 -17.22
CA LEU A 412 -18.66 -14.46 -18.46
C LEU A 412 -20.07 -14.72 -18.97
N GLN A 413 -20.54 -15.96 -18.88
CA GLN A 413 -21.91 -16.30 -19.26
C GLN A 413 -22.93 -15.51 -18.42
N THR A 414 -22.76 -15.48 -17.10
CA THR A 414 -23.66 -14.77 -16.19
C THR A 414 -23.67 -13.27 -16.47
N THR A 415 -22.47 -12.68 -16.58
CA THR A 415 -22.29 -11.24 -16.84
C THR A 415 -22.85 -10.86 -18.21
N LEU A 416 -22.59 -11.68 -19.25
CA LEU A 416 -23.07 -11.45 -20.61
C LEU A 416 -24.60 -11.55 -20.70
N CYS A 417 -25.22 -12.56 -20.08
CA CYS A 417 -26.68 -12.67 -20.03
C CYS A 417 -27.31 -11.45 -19.35
N ALA A 418 -26.81 -11.08 -18.16
CA ALA A 418 -27.28 -9.89 -17.45
C ALA A 418 -27.10 -8.60 -18.27
N ALA A 419 -25.96 -8.46 -18.96
CA ALA A 419 -25.69 -7.30 -19.80
C ALA A 419 -26.61 -7.25 -21.03
N ILE A 420 -26.87 -8.37 -21.70
CA ILE A 420 -27.79 -8.43 -22.84
C ILE A 420 -29.21 -8.06 -22.38
N ASP A 421 -29.70 -8.66 -21.30
CA ASP A 421 -31.03 -8.37 -20.75
C ASP A 421 -31.17 -6.89 -20.39
N ARG A 422 -30.14 -6.33 -19.72
CA ARG A 422 -30.14 -4.91 -19.37
C ARG A 422 -30.10 -4.01 -20.60
N THR A 423 -29.30 -4.37 -21.61
CA THR A 423 -29.18 -3.61 -22.87
C THR A 423 -30.52 -3.56 -23.58
N LEU A 424 -31.26 -4.67 -23.65
CA LEU A 424 -32.59 -4.74 -24.25
C LEU A 424 -33.58 -3.82 -23.53
N TRP A 425 -33.56 -3.79 -22.19
CA TRP A 425 -34.40 -2.88 -21.42
C TRP A 425 -34.05 -1.41 -21.67
N LEU A 426 -32.76 -1.07 -21.69
CA LEU A 426 -32.29 0.28 -21.97
C LEU A 426 -32.64 0.73 -23.40
N CYS A 427 -32.58 -0.18 -24.38
CA CYS A 427 -33.00 0.07 -25.76
C CYS A 427 -34.45 0.58 -25.86
N GLU A 428 -35.37 -0.02 -25.12
CA GLU A 428 -36.80 0.36 -25.16
C GLU A 428 -37.04 1.74 -24.55
N SER A 429 -36.27 2.10 -23.52
CA SER A 429 -36.40 3.36 -22.81
C SER A 429 -35.62 4.53 -23.42
N ASN A 430 -34.77 4.26 -24.42
CA ASN A 430 -33.89 5.28 -24.99
C ASN A 430 -34.66 6.26 -25.87
N GLY A 431 -34.66 7.53 -25.43
CA GLY A 431 -35.06 8.67 -26.25
C GLY A 431 -34.05 8.99 -27.34
N ARG A 432 -34.17 10.19 -27.94
CA ARG A 432 -33.17 10.68 -28.89
C ARG A 432 -31.84 10.94 -28.15
N PRO A 433 -30.74 10.25 -28.48
CA PRO A 433 -29.46 10.46 -27.80
C PRO A 433 -28.94 11.87 -28.05
N ASP A 434 -28.16 12.39 -27.11
CA ASP A 434 -27.39 13.62 -27.33
C ASP A 434 -26.38 13.40 -28.47
N GLU A 435 -26.05 14.45 -29.20
CA GLU A 435 -25.12 14.40 -30.35
C GLU A 435 -23.75 13.86 -29.93
N LYS A 436 -23.33 14.13 -28.68
CA LYS A 436 -22.09 13.65 -28.09
C LYS A 436 -22.08 12.14 -27.84
N GLU A 437 -23.23 11.54 -27.59
CA GLU A 437 -23.38 10.12 -27.22
C GLU A 437 -23.81 9.25 -28.41
N PHE A 438 -24.15 9.88 -29.54
CA PHE A 438 -24.67 9.21 -30.73
C PHE A 438 -23.81 8.03 -31.20
N HIS A 439 -22.48 8.21 -31.25
CA HIS A 439 -21.56 7.16 -31.69
C HIS A 439 -21.50 5.99 -30.70
N ALA A 440 -21.52 6.25 -29.39
CA ALA A 440 -21.50 5.21 -28.36
C ALA A 440 -22.83 4.43 -28.32
N HIS A 441 -23.96 5.12 -28.51
CA HIS A 441 -25.26 4.48 -28.70
C HIS A 441 -25.29 3.61 -29.95
N LEU A 442 -24.78 4.11 -31.09
CA LEU A 442 -24.72 3.34 -32.32
C LEU A 442 -23.84 2.08 -32.16
N HIS A 443 -22.70 2.21 -31.49
CA HIS A 443 -21.82 1.09 -31.17
C HIS A 443 -22.54 0.04 -30.31
N SER A 444 -23.28 0.47 -29.29
CA SER A 444 -24.08 -0.42 -28.44
C SER A 444 -25.16 -1.19 -29.20
N TRP A 445 -25.84 -0.53 -30.14
CA TRP A 445 -26.79 -1.21 -31.05
C TRP A 445 -26.10 -2.22 -31.98
N GLN A 446 -24.94 -1.85 -32.52
CA GLN A 446 -24.18 -2.72 -33.43
C GLN A 446 -23.68 -3.98 -32.70
N ALA A 447 -23.12 -3.83 -31.50
CA ALA A 447 -22.67 -4.91 -30.65
C ALA A 447 -23.81 -5.91 -30.35
N LEU A 448 -24.96 -5.40 -29.88
CA LEU A 448 -26.14 -6.23 -29.60
C LEU A 448 -26.62 -6.97 -30.86
N CYS A 449 -26.74 -6.26 -32.00
CA CYS A 449 -27.14 -6.86 -33.27
C CYS A 449 -26.17 -7.96 -33.72
N HIS A 450 -24.87 -7.73 -33.57
CA HIS A 450 -23.84 -8.68 -33.95
C HIS A 450 -23.96 -9.97 -33.15
N ILE A 451 -24.03 -9.86 -31.82
CA ILE A 451 -24.15 -11.00 -30.91
C ILE A 451 -25.42 -11.81 -31.20
N LEU A 452 -26.58 -11.14 -31.35
CA LEU A 452 -27.84 -11.82 -31.62
C LEU A 452 -27.85 -12.56 -32.96
N ARG A 453 -27.24 -11.96 -34.01
CA ARG A 453 -27.10 -12.63 -35.32
C ARG A 453 -26.21 -13.85 -35.23
N ASP A 454 -25.09 -13.73 -34.52
CA ASP A 454 -24.09 -14.78 -34.39
C ASP A 454 -24.59 -15.96 -33.52
N LEU A 455 -25.47 -15.69 -32.55
CA LEU A 455 -26.21 -16.73 -31.82
C LEU A 455 -27.30 -17.40 -32.68
N HIS A 456 -27.97 -16.64 -33.56
CA HIS A 456 -29.03 -17.17 -34.43
C HIS A 456 -28.50 -18.01 -35.59
N SER A 457 -27.32 -17.68 -36.12
CA SER A 457 -26.71 -18.38 -37.28
C SER A 457 -26.17 -19.77 -36.94
N GLY A 458 -26.10 -20.16 -35.66
CA GLY A 458 -25.86 -21.54 -35.23
C GLY A 458 -24.54 -22.15 -35.72
N VAL A 459 -23.48 -21.35 -35.84
CA VAL A 459 -22.14 -21.91 -36.07
C VAL A 459 -21.62 -22.44 -34.73
N ASN A 460 -22.03 -23.67 -34.43
CA ASN A 460 -21.49 -24.52 -33.36
C ASN A 460 -19.99 -24.77 -33.55
#